data_AF-A0A7S0FL99-F1
#
_entry.id   AF-A0A7S0FL99-F1
#
_cell.length_a   1.000
_cell.length_b   1.000
_cell.length_c   1.000
_cell.angle_alpha   90.00
_cell.angle_beta   90.00
_cell.angle_gamma   90.00
#
_symmetry.space_group_name_H-M   'P 1'
#
loop_
_entity.id
_entity.type
_entity.pdbx_description
1 polymer ?
#
loop_
_entity_poly.entity_id
_entity_poly.type
_entity_poly.pdbx_seq_one_letter_code
_entity_poly.pdbx_strand_id
1 'polypeptide(L)'
;SHSDSKRLGEALLKLFDLHRKDGRVILPLLKTLDVLLSHGVFHSLIKGTDFAICNFSSLLMAQVRLECKGCRDVQRLIAAVSVALGLIVSDQVNFVQQDVLSFLMIMLAHRYPRVRRWTAEQLYVHLLEGTSATNMEDGSIDQAMQLLMEVSWDDDLDSPGNVRDSRNCVAGVLGIPLTEKERNGIQKKAVKKNAAIDEFESYASLVEAAGR
;
A
#
# COMPACT_ATOMS: atom_id res chain seq x y z
N SER A 1 11.41 -13.22 28.25
CA SER A 1 10.75 -13.37 26.94
C SER A 1 9.82 -12.20 26.63
N HIS A 2 8.64 -12.06 27.27
CA HIS A 2 7.72 -10.95 26.98
C HIS A 2 8.32 -9.54 27.22
N SER A 3 9.10 -9.39 28.29
CA SER A 3 9.87 -8.16 28.59
C SER A 3 10.89 -7.80 27.52
N ASP A 4 11.49 -8.81 26.88
CA ASP A 4 12.60 -8.65 25.95
C ASP A 4 12.07 -8.29 24.56
N SER A 5 10.99 -8.95 24.12
CA SER A 5 10.25 -8.55 22.91
C SER A 5 9.76 -7.11 23.01
N LYS A 6 9.24 -6.68 24.17
CA LYS A 6 8.81 -5.30 24.38
C LYS A 6 9.97 -4.30 24.25
N ARG A 7 11.09 -4.55 24.94
CA ARG A 7 12.29 -3.68 24.86
C ARG A 7 12.85 -3.62 23.44
N LEU A 8 12.89 -4.74 22.74
CA LEU A 8 13.33 -4.80 21.35
C LEU A 8 12.39 -4.00 20.44
N GLY A 9 11.07 -4.19 20.58
CA GLY A 9 10.07 -3.43 19.83
C GLY A 9 10.19 -1.92 20.05
N GLU A 10 10.34 -1.48 21.30
CA GLU A 10 10.57 -0.07 21.64
C GLU A 10 11.88 0.47 21.04
N ALA A 11 12.96 -0.31 21.06
CA ALA A 11 14.24 0.08 20.48
C ALA A 11 14.14 0.23 18.95
N LEU A 12 13.47 -0.70 18.26
CA LEU A 12 13.26 -0.63 16.82
C LEU A 12 12.37 0.54 16.42
N LEU A 13 11.30 0.82 17.19
CA LEU A 13 10.45 1.99 16.97
C LEU A 13 11.24 3.30 17.14
N LYS A 14 12.09 3.39 18.17
CA LYS A 14 12.99 4.55 18.36
C LYS A 14 13.99 4.70 17.23
N LEU A 15 14.55 3.60 16.73
CA LEU A 15 15.49 3.62 15.61
C LEU A 15 14.81 4.07 14.32
N PHE A 16 13.58 3.60 14.08
CA PHE A 16 12.73 4.06 12.97
C PHE A 16 12.52 5.57 13.05
N ASP A 17 12.14 6.06 14.23
CA ASP A 17 11.87 7.48 14.48
C ASP A 17 13.09 8.37 14.26
N LEU A 18 14.26 7.93 14.76
CA LEU A 18 15.52 8.67 14.67
C LEU A 18 16.04 8.79 13.23
N HIS A 19 15.81 7.77 12.40
CA HIS A 19 16.36 7.68 11.04
C HIS A 19 15.31 7.86 9.94
N ARG A 20 14.17 8.51 10.24
CA ARG A 20 13.10 8.76 9.27
C ARG A 20 13.63 9.28 7.93
N LYS A 21 13.17 8.68 6.83
CA LYS A 21 13.57 8.98 5.44
C LYS A 21 15.03 8.71 5.07
N ASP A 22 15.88 8.26 6.00
CA ASP A 22 17.23 7.79 5.67
C ASP A 22 17.17 6.37 5.11
N GLY A 23 17.23 6.26 3.78
CA GLY A 23 17.18 4.99 3.08
C GLY A 23 18.28 4.00 3.44
N ARG A 24 19.44 4.48 3.90
CA ARG A 24 20.56 3.61 4.27
C ARG A 24 20.27 2.82 5.54
N VAL A 25 19.41 3.34 6.40
CA VAL A 25 19.05 2.73 7.68
C VAL A 25 17.66 2.10 7.64
N ILE A 26 16.69 2.80 7.06
CA ILE A 26 15.29 2.38 7.08
C ILE A 26 15.06 1.11 6.25
N LEU A 27 15.71 0.95 5.09
CA LEU A 27 15.53 -0.27 4.30
C LEU A 27 16.03 -1.52 5.03
N PRO A 28 17.27 -1.56 5.58
CA PRO A 28 17.69 -2.66 6.45
C PRO A 28 16.77 -2.86 7.65
N LEU A 29 16.32 -1.79 8.31
CA LEU A 29 15.41 -1.86 9.45
C LEU A 29 14.07 -2.52 9.09
N LEU A 30 13.46 -2.14 7.97
CA LEU A 30 12.21 -2.74 7.49
C LEU A 30 12.39 -4.23 7.21
N LYS A 31 13.51 -4.63 6.58
CA LYS A 31 13.83 -6.05 6.36
C LYS A 31 14.04 -6.81 7.66
N THR A 32 14.68 -6.19 8.66
CA THR A 32 14.82 -6.80 9.98
C THR A 32 13.46 -6.96 10.66
N LEU A 33 12.59 -5.95 10.60
CA LEU A 33 11.23 -6.02 11.13
C LEU A 33 10.41 -7.13 10.48
N ASP A 34 10.47 -7.24 9.15
CA ASP A 34 9.83 -8.30 8.38
C ASP A 34 10.22 -9.69 8.90
N VAL A 35 11.53 -9.99 8.96
CA VAL A 35 12.05 -11.25 9.49
C VAL A 35 11.57 -11.51 10.93
N LEU A 36 11.65 -10.51 11.82
CA LEU A 36 11.22 -10.66 13.21
C LEU A 36 9.71 -10.91 13.35
N LEU A 37 8.90 -10.29 12.49
CA LEU A 37 7.46 -10.51 12.43
C LEU A 37 7.13 -11.93 11.92
N SER A 38 7.74 -12.36 10.81
CA SER A 38 7.53 -13.69 10.24
C SER A 38 7.94 -14.82 11.19
N HIS A 39 8.97 -14.60 12.02
CA HIS A 39 9.38 -15.56 13.06
C HIS A 39 8.57 -15.45 14.38
N GLY A 40 7.57 -14.58 14.44
CA GLY A 40 6.68 -14.46 15.60
C GLY A 40 7.33 -13.85 16.86
N VAL A 41 8.47 -13.17 16.72
CA VAL A 41 9.19 -12.53 17.86
C VAL A 41 8.31 -11.52 18.60
N PHE A 42 7.40 -10.88 17.87
CA PHE A 42 6.46 -9.89 18.38
C PHE A 42 5.03 -10.42 18.55
N HIS A 43 4.76 -11.73 18.46
CA HIS A 43 3.40 -12.28 18.62
C HIS A 43 2.74 -11.83 19.92
N SER A 44 3.47 -11.81 21.03
CA SER A 44 2.93 -11.34 22.32
C SER A 44 2.63 -9.83 22.36
N LEU A 45 3.21 -9.04 21.45
CA LEU A 45 2.91 -7.62 21.28
C LEU A 45 1.75 -7.38 20.30
N ILE A 46 1.55 -8.30 19.34
CA ILE A 46 0.59 -8.16 18.24
C ILE A 46 -0.78 -8.80 18.58
N LYS A 47 -0.76 -9.92 19.32
CA LYS A 47 -1.92 -10.68 19.80
C LYS A 47 -2.25 -10.41 21.28
N GLY A 48 -1.56 -9.44 21.89
CA GLY A 48 -1.80 -9.08 23.29
C GLY A 48 -3.15 -8.38 23.46
N THR A 49 -3.92 -8.78 24.47
CA THR A 49 -5.15 -8.07 24.90
C THR A 49 -4.88 -6.88 25.83
N ASP A 50 -3.63 -6.72 26.26
CA ASP A 50 -3.23 -5.67 27.18
C ASP A 50 -3.14 -4.32 26.45
N PHE A 51 -3.99 -3.38 26.84
CA PHE A 51 -4.14 -2.09 26.19
C PHE A 51 -2.84 -1.25 26.17
N ALA A 52 -1.93 -1.50 27.12
CA ALA A 52 -0.60 -0.87 27.15
C ALA A 52 0.35 -1.40 26.07
N ILE A 53 0.08 -2.61 25.56
CA ILE A 53 0.85 -3.32 24.53
C ILE A 53 0.32 -2.99 23.12
N CYS A 54 -0.98 -2.69 23.00
CA CYS A 54 -1.67 -2.29 21.77
C CYS A 54 -1.06 -1.09 21.01
N ASN A 55 -0.09 -0.39 21.59
CA ASN A 55 0.62 0.70 20.93
C ASN A 55 1.66 0.20 19.92
N PHE A 56 2.25 -0.99 20.07
CA PHE A 56 3.36 -1.41 19.19
C PHE A 56 2.94 -1.47 17.72
N SER A 57 1.91 -2.28 17.40
CA SER A 57 1.42 -2.46 16.02
C SER A 57 0.96 -1.14 15.40
N SER A 58 0.19 -0.36 16.17
CA SER A 58 -0.34 0.95 15.74
C SER A 58 0.78 1.96 15.46
N LEU A 59 1.76 2.07 16.36
CA LEU A 59 2.92 2.95 16.17
C LEU A 59 3.78 2.50 15.01
N LEU A 60 4.04 1.20 14.88
CA LEU A 60 4.81 0.65 13.76
C LEU A 60 4.13 0.94 12.43
N MET A 61 2.83 0.66 12.32
CA MET A 61 2.06 0.92 11.12
C MET A 61 2.01 2.42 10.78
N ALA A 62 1.90 3.30 11.78
CA ALA A 62 1.98 4.74 11.58
C ALA A 62 3.35 5.17 11.02
N GLN A 63 4.45 4.63 11.55
CA GLN A 63 5.80 4.91 11.03
C GLN A 63 5.98 4.40 9.59
N VAL A 64 5.52 3.18 9.30
CA VAL A 64 5.54 2.59 7.95
C VAL A 64 4.76 3.45 6.95
N ARG A 65 3.54 3.88 7.31
CA ARG A 65 2.70 4.74 6.45
C ARG A 65 3.38 6.09 6.19
N LEU A 66 4.00 6.69 7.21
CA LEU A 66 4.73 7.96 7.08
C LEU A 66 5.98 7.83 6.20
N GLU A 67 6.74 6.74 6.34
CA GLU A 67 7.93 6.49 5.51
C GLU A 67 7.56 6.31 4.03
N CYS A 68 6.47 5.60 3.74
CA CYS A 68 6.00 5.39 2.36
C CYS A 68 5.51 6.67 1.69
N LYS A 69 5.10 7.69 2.46
CA LYS A 69 4.54 8.92 1.92
C LYS A 69 5.58 9.70 1.12
N GLY A 70 5.45 9.66 -0.21
CA GLY A 70 6.36 10.32 -1.14
C GLY A 70 7.67 9.55 -1.38
N CYS A 71 7.79 8.33 -0.87
CA CYS A 71 8.93 7.45 -1.12
C CYS A 71 8.97 7.06 -2.60
N ARG A 72 10.15 7.15 -3.21
CA ARG A 72 10.42 6.75 -4.61
C ARG A 72 11.26 5.48 -4.73
N ASP A 73 11.67 4.94 -3.59
CA ASP A 73 12.50 3.75 -3.49
C ASP A 73 11.60 2.51 -3.48
N VAL A 74 11.54 1.83 -4.62
CA VAL A 74 10.71 0.63 -4.83
C VAL A 74 11.04 -0.48 -3.84
N GLN A 75 12.32 -0.67 -3.49
CA GLN A 75 12.73 -1.72 -2.54
C GLN A 75 12.23 -1.41 -1.14
N ARG A 76 12.23 -0.13 -0.74
CA ARG A 76 11.70 0.30 0.55
C ARG A 76 10.19 0.17 0.63
N LEU A 77 9.48 0.51 -0.45
CA LEU A 77 8.03 0.31 -0.53
C LEU A 77 7.65 -1.17 -0.42
N ILE A 78 8.39 -2.06 -1.10
CA ILE A 78 8.21 -3.51 -1.00
C ILE A 78 8.46 -4.00 0.44
N ALA A 79 9.56 -3.57 1.08
CA ALA A 79 9.86 -3.95 2.46
C ALA A 79 8.81 -3.44 3.45
N ALA A 80 8.26 -2.24 3.21
CA ALA A 80 7.15 -1.70 3.99
C ALA A 80 5.85 -2.50 3.84
N VAL A 81 5.56 -3.01 2.63
CA VAL A 81 4.45 -3.94 2.39
C VAL A 81 4.62 -5.21 3.20
N SER A 82 5.81 -5.82 3.21
CA SER A 82 6.08 -7.02 4.01
C SER A 82 5.86 -6.81 5.51
N VAL A 83 6.35 -5.68 6.05
CA VAL A 83 6.09 -5.32 7.46
C VAL A 83 4.59 -5.15 7.74
N ALA A 84 3.84 -4.50 6.85
CA ALA A 84 2.39 -4.36 7.02
C ALA A 84 1.67 -5.71 7.01
N LEU A 85 2.03 -6.61 6.09
CA LEU A 85 1.48 -7.97 6.03
C LEU A 85 1.77 -8.77 7.30
N GLY A 86 2.97 -8.63 7.88
CA GLY A 86 3.32 -9.25 9.17
C GLY A 86 2.47 -8.77 10.36
N LEU A 87 1.73 -7.67 10.22
CA LEU A 87 0.80 -7.16 11.23
C LEU A 87 -0.65 -7.65 11.05
N ILE A 88 -0.95 -8.35 9.95
CA ILE A 88 -2.30 -8.90 9.69
C ILE A 88 -2.72 -9.87 10.79
N VAL A 89 -1.79 -10.61 11.39
CA VAL A 89 -2.07 -11.60 12.46
C VAL A 89 -2.49 -11.00 13.81
N SER A 90 -2.77 -9.70 13.87
CA SER A 90 -3.21 -9.02 15.09
C SER A 90 -4.66 -9.35 15.44
N ASP A 91 -4.94 -9.58 16.72
CA ASP A 91 -6.31 -9.83 17.20
C ASP A 91 -7.20 -8.57 17.17
N GLN A 92 -6.62 -7.40 16.89
CA GLN A 92 -7.31 -6.12 16.78
C GLN A 92 -7.91 -5.95 15.37
N VAL A 93 -9.07 -6.59 15.11
CA VAL A 93 -9.74 -6.58 13.79
C VAL A 93 -9.89 -5.18 13.19
N ASN A 94 -10.29 -4.20 14.01
CA ASN A 94 -10.45 -2.81 13.56
C ASN A 94 -9.11 -2.20 13.08
N PHE A 95 -8.01 -2.46 13.79
CA PHE A 95 -6.68 -2.01 13.38
C PHE A 95 -6.25 -2.69 12.07
N VAL A 96 -6.48 -4.00 11.95
CA VAL A 96 -6.15 -4.74 10.72
C VAL A 96 -6.92 -4.16 9.52
N GLN A 97 -8.22 -3.91 9.64
CA GLN A 97 -9.02 -3.35 8.54
C GLN A 97 -8.69 -1.88 8.23
N GLN A 98 -8.68 -1.01 9.25
CA GLN A 98 -8.59 0.45 9.07
C GLN A 98 -7.17 0.93 8.80
N ASP A 99 -6.15 0.22 9.28
CA ASP A 99 -4.76 0.64 9.13
C ASP A 99 -3.98 -0.24 8.18
N VAL A 100 -3.93 -1.55 8.44
CA VAL A 100 -3.08 -2.49 7.70
C VAL A 100 -3.62 -2.73 6.30
N LEU A 101 -4.84 -3.28 6.18
CA LEU A 101 -5.45 -3.60 4.90
C LEU A 101 -5.73 -2.34 4.08
N SER A 102 -6.15 -1.25 4.71
CA SER A 102 -6.30 0.05 4.04
C SER A 102 -4.98 0.55 3.46
N PHE A 103 -3.85 0.38 4.15
CA PHE A 103 -2.53 0.68 3.60
C PHE A 103 -2.17 -0.22 2.42
N LEU A 104 -2.45 -1.53 2.51
CA LEU A 104 -2.21 -2.46 1.40
C LEU A 104 -3.05 -2.11 0.17
N MET A 105 -4.29 -1.65 0.35
CA MET A 105 -5.13 -1.13 -0.73
C MET A 105 -4.55 0.12 -1.41
N ILE A 106 -3.76 0.93 -0.70
CA ILE A 106 -3.02 2.05 -1.30
C ILE A 106 -1.83 1.51 -2.12
N MET A 107 -1.12 0.51 -1.61
CA MET A 107 0.03 -0.10 -2.29
C MET A 107 -0.36 -0.90 -3.53
N LEU A 108 -1.53 -1.52 -3.51
CA LEU A 108 -2.10 -2.29 -4.62
C LEU A 108 -2.44 -1.40 -5.85
N ALA A 109 -2.68 -0.10 -5.62
CA ALA A 109 -2.89 0.92 -6.66
C ALA A 109 -1.71 1.92 -6.78
N HIS A 110 -0.50 1.53 -6.35
CA HIS A 110 0.67 2.41 -6.36
C HIS A 110 1.17 2.70 -7.79
N ARG A 111 1.79 3.88 -8.00
CA ARG A 111 2.39 4.28 -9.30
C ARG A 111 3.52 3.40 -9.84
N TYR A 112 3.96 2.40 -9.08
CA TYR A 112 5.07 1.52 -9.45
C TYR A 112 4.52 0.11 -9.63
N PRO A 113 4.44 -0.41 -10.88
CA PRO A 113 3.82 -1.71 -11.14
C PRO A 113 4.45 -2.86 -10.35
N ARG A 114 5.77 -2.81 -10.11
CA ARG A 114 6.46 -3.78 -9.26
C ARG A 114 5.95 -3.80 -7.81
N VAL A 115 5.57 -2.65 -7.25
CA VAL A 115 4.99 -2.57 -5.89
C VAL A 115 3.58 -3.16 -5.90
N ARG A 116 2.78 -2.84 -6.93
CA ARG A 116 1.41 -3.37 -7.07
C ARG A 116 1.42 -4.89 -7.18
N ARG A 117 2.22 -5.45 -8.11
CA ARG A 117 2.36 -6.90 -8.31
C ARG A 117 2.80 -7.60 -7.02
N TRP A 118 3.84 -7.09 -6.37
CA TRP A 118 4.30 -7.64 -5.09
C TRP A 118 3.21 -7.63 -4.03
N THR A 119 2.48 -6.51 -3.91
CA THR A 119 1.40 -6.38 -2.93
C THR A 119 0.28 -7.39 -3.21
N ALA A 120 -0.08 -7.58 -4.48
CA ALA A 120 -1.11 -8.54 -4.88
C ALA A 120 -0.72 -9.98 -4.56
N GLU A 121 0.48 -10.40 -4.98
CA GLU A 121 1.02 -11.74 -4.77
C GLU A 121 1.10 -12.06 -3.28
N GLN A 122 1.66 -11.16 -2.48
CA GLN A 122 1.85 -11.41 -1.05
C GLN A 122 0.52 -11.36 -0.28
N LEU A 123 -0.39 -10.44 -0.62
CA LEU A 123 -1.72 -10.40 0.00
C LEU A 123 -2.51 -11.68 -0.32
N TYR A 124 -2.43 -12.20 -1.55
CA TYR A 124 -3.03 -13.48 -1.91
C TYR A 124 -2.52 -14.62 -1.02
N VAL A 125 -1.19 -14.72 -0.81
CA VAL A 125 -0.59 -15.74 0.06
C VAL A 125 -1.11 -15.61 1.50
N HIS A 126 -1.14 -14.40 2.06
CA HIS A 126 -1.63 -14.18 3.43
C HIS A 126 -3.12 -14.49 3.60
N LEU A 127 -3.95 -14.23 2.58
CA LEU A 127 -5.36 -14.63 2.61
C LEU A 127 -5.50 -16.16 2.52
N LEU A 128 -4.70 -16.81 1.67
CA LEU A 128 -4.69 -18.27 1.50
C LEU A 128 -4.28 -19.01 2.77
N GLU A 129 -3.32 -18.47 3.54
CA GLU A 129 -2.84 -19.08 4.80
C GLU A 129 -3.87 -19.07 5.93
N GLY A 130 -5.03 -18.43 5.73
CA GLY A 130 -6.09 -18.34 6.72
C GLY A 130 -5.83 -17.20 7.70
N THR A 131 -6.30 -16.00 7.36
CA THR A 131 -6.23 -14.86 8.26
C THR A 131 -7.32 -14.97 9.33
N SER A 132 -6.99 -15.54 10.50
CA SER A 132 -7.91 -15.59 11.66
C SER A 132 -8.26 -14.22 12.25
N ALA A 133 -7.61 -13.16 11.78
CA ALA A 133 -7.69 -11.80 12.30
C ALA A 133 -8.71 -10.91 11.59
N THR A 134 -9.43 -11.43 10.60
CA THR A 134 -10.46 -10.70 9.86
C THR A 134 -11.83 -11.31 10.12
N ASN A 135 -12.81 -10.48 10.51
CA ASN A 135 -14.21 -10.88 10.62
C ASN A 135 -14.89 -11.01 9.24
N MET A 136 -14.17 -11.53 8.24
CA MET A 136 -14.62 -11.63 6.85
C MET A 136 -15.21 -13.01 6.60
N GLU A 137 -16.27 -13.07 5.80
CA GLU A 137 -16.88 -14.33 5.38
C GLU A 137 -15.97 -15.07 4.40
N ASP A 138 -15.89 -16.40 4.48
CA ASP A 138 -15.03 -17.22 3.62
C ASP A 138 -15.25 -16.93 2.13
N GLY A 139 -16.51 -16.76 1.70
CA GLY A 139 -16.84 -16.43 0.31
C GLY A 139 -16.31 -15.05 -0.13
N SER A 140 -16.15 -14.10 0.79
CA SER A 140 -15.53 -12.80 0.50
C SER A 140 -14.01 -12.96 0.34
N ILE A 141 -13.37 -13.80 1.15
CA ILE A 141 -11.93 -14.08 1.05
C ILE A 141 -11.63 -14.76 -0.30
N ASP A 142 -12.41 -15.77 -0.69
CA ASP A 142 -12.27 -16.47 -1.97
C ASP A 142 -12.40 -15.52 -3.16
N GLN A 143 -13.42 -14.65 -3.14
CA GLN A 143 -13.64 -13.66 -4.20
C GLN A 143 -12.48 -12.66 -4.29
N ALA A 144 -11.95 -12.21 -3.15
CA ALA A 144 -10.80 -11.32 -3.13
C ALA A 144 -9.53 -12.02 -3.67
N MET A 145 -9.30 -13.27 -3.29
CA MET A 145 -8.19 -14.08 -3.78
C MET A 145 -8.26 -14.29 -5.30
N GLN A 146 -9.45 -14.54 -5.84
CA GLN A 146 -9.67 -14.64 -7.29
C GLN A 146 -9.30 -13.33 -8.00
N LEU A 147 -9.79 -12.18 -7.52
CA LEU A 147 -9.48 -10.86 -8.09
C LEU A 147 -7.97 -10.55 -8.02
N LEU A 148 -7.30 -10.90 -6.92
CA LEU A 148 -5.86 -10.69 -6.77
C LEU A 148 -5.04 -11.51 -7.77
N MET A 149 -5.53 -12.68 -8.18
CA MET A 149 -4.85 -13.57 -9.12
C MET A 149 -5.13 -13.22 -10.60
N GLU A 150 -6.37 -12.84 -10.93
CA GLU A 150 -6.79 -12.61 -12.32
C GLU A 150 -6.30 -11.27 -12.90
N VAL A 151 -6.15 -10.26 -12.04
CA VAL A 151 -5.81 -8.90 -12.47
C VAL A 151 -4.31 -8.77 -12.74
N SER A 152 -3.94 -8.19 -13.89
CA SER A 152 -2.53 -7.87 -14.21
C SER A 152 -2.07 -6.60 -13.48
N TRP A 153 -1.68 -6.74 -12.22
CA TRP A 153 -1.29 -5.63 -11.33
C TRP A 153 -0.02 -4.88 -11.77
N ASP A 154 0.74 -5.43 -12.69
CA ASP A 154 1.98 -4.88 -13.24
C ASP A 154 1.82 -4.13 -14.55
N ASP A 155 0.59 -3.98 -15.06
CA ASP A 155 0.36 -3.27 -16.32
C ASP A 155 0.77 -1.80 -16.23
N ASP A 156 1.87 -1.44 -16.89
CA ASP A 156 2.44 -0.10 -16.95
C ASP A 156 1.46 0.94 -17.51
N LEU A 157 0.50 0.51 -18.32
CA LEU A 157 -0.40 1.41 -19.04
C LEU A 157 -1.63 1.82 -18.24
N ASP A 158 -1.87 1.26 -17.04
CA ASP A 158 -3.06 1.47 -16.16
C ASP A 158 -4.21 2.18 -16.89
N SER A 159 -4.61 1.56 -18.00
CA SER A 159 -5.49 2.18 -18.99
C SER A 159 -6.81 2.43 -18.28
N PRO A 160 -7.38 3.63 -18.47
CA PRO A 160 -7.83 4.49 -17.37
C PRO A 160 -8.72 3.73 -16.38
N GLY A 161 -8.12 3.27 -15.26
CA GLY A 161 -8.89 2.80 -14.11
C GLY A 161 -8.88 1.30 -13.85
N ASN A 162 -8.40 0.42 -14.74
CA ASN A 162 -8.49 -1.03 -14.52
C ASN A 162 -7.91 -1.47 -13.15
N VAL A 163 -6.66 -1.10 -12.86
CA VAL A 163 -6.02 -1.52 -11.59
C VAL A 163 -6.68 -0.87 -10.38
N ARG A 164 -7.14 0.38 -10.52
CA ARG A 164 -7.80 1.11 -9.43
C ARG A 164 -9.20 0.56 -9.13
N ASP A 165 -9.96 0.24 -10.17
CA ASP A 165 -11.30 -0.32 -10.09
C ASP A 165 -11.23 -1.74 -9.54
N SER A 166 -10.29 -2.56 -10.02
CA SER A 166 -10.00 -3.87 -9.42
C SER A 166 -9.63 -3.77 -7.95
N ARG A 167 -8.77 -2.82 -7.56
CA ARG A 167 -8.46 -2.56 -6.14
C ARG A 167 -9.70 -2.14 -5.37
N ASN A 168 -10.55 -1.26 -5.93
CA ASN A 168 -11.80 -0.84 -5.30
C ASN A 168 -12.76 -2.02 -5.11
N CYS A 169 -12.80 -2.97 -6.05
CA CYS A 169 -13.54 -4.22 -5.92
C CYS A 169 -12.98 -5.10 -4.79
N VAL A 170 -11.66 -5.32 -4.75
CA VAL A 170 -11.01 -6.06 -3.65
C VAL A 170 -11.33 -5.42 -2.30
N ALA A 171 -11.23 -4.10 -2.18
CA ALA A 171 -11.57 -3.38 -0.96
C ALA A 171 -13.06 -3.53 -0.58
N GLY A 172 -13.97 -3.48 -1.56
CA GLY A 172 -15.40 -3.65 -1.34
C GLY A 172 -15.75 -5.04 -0.83
N VAL A 173 -15.19 -6.08 -1.44
CA VAL A 173 -15.39 -7.49 -1.04
C VAL A 173 -14.86 -7.74 0.36
N LEU A 174 -13.68 -7.21 0.68
CA LEU A 174 -13.07 -7.35 2.02
C LEU A 174 -13.64 -6.37 3.06
N GLY A 175 -14.62 -5.53 2.72
CA GLY A 175 -15.18 -4.53 3.64
C GLY A 175 -14.16 -3.48 4.12
N ILE A 176 -13.09 -3.24 3.35
CA ILE A 176 -12.03 -2.29 3.69
C ILE A 176 -12.51 -0.87 3.34
N PRO A 177 -12.52 0.07 4.30
CA PRO A 177 -12.92 1.44 4.03
C PRO A 177 -11.86 2.16 3.19
N LEU A 178 -12.32 2.86 2.15
CA LEU A 178 -11.51 3.76 1.35
C LEU A 178 -12.23 5.10 1.23
N THR A 179 -11.49 6.18 1.43
CA THR A 179 -11.99 7.54 1.21
C THR A 179 -12.26 7.81 -0.28
N GLU A 180 -13.12 8.78 -0.59
CA GLU A 180 -13.38 9.21 -1.96
C GLU A 180 -12.10 9.61 -2.73
N LYS A 181 -11.14 10.21 -2.02
CA LYS A 181 -9.84 10.57 -2.61
C LYS A 181 -9.01 9.33 -2.95
N GLU A 182 -9.06 8.29 -2.13
CA GLU A 182 -8.38 7.03 -2.41
C GLU A 182 -9.04 6.29 -3.55
N ARG A 183 -10.39 6.24 -3.60
CA ARG A 183 -11.16 5.59 -4.67
C ARG A 183 -10.93 6.24 -6.03
N ASN A 184 -10.90 7.56 -6.09
CA ASN A 184 -10.83 8.32 -7.35
C ASN A 184 -9.40 8.78 -7.71
N GLY A 185 -8.44 8.65 -6.78
CA GLY A 185 -7.08 9.19 -6.91
C GLY A 185 -7.02 10.72 -6.87
N ILE A 186 -5.81 11.28 -6.97
CA ILE A 186 -5.65 12.73 -7.17
C ILE A 186 -6.11 13.03 -8.59
N GLN A 187 -7.32 13.57 -8.75
CA GLN A 187 -7.75 14.15 -10.01
C GLN A 187 -6.72 15.21 -10.42
N LYS A 188 -5.88 14.91 -11.41
CA LYS A 188 -5.22 15.97 -12.15
C LYS A 188 -6.37 16.77 -12.75
N LYS A 189 -6.52 18.04 -12.35
CA LYS A 189 -7.36 18.99 -13.11
C LYS A 189 -7.01 18.75 -14.56
N ALA A 190 -8.01 18.37 -15.37
CA ALA A 190 -7.84 18.29 -16.80
C ALA A 190 -7.15 19.59 -17.21
N VAL A 191 -5.92 19.50 -17.70
CA VAL A 191 -5.35 20.59 -18.46
C VAL A 191 -6.34 20.75 -19.60
N LYS A 192 -7.11 21.84 -19.60
CA LYS A 192 -7.89 22.25 -20.76
C LYS A 192 -6.88 22.23 -21.90
N LYS A 193 -6.98 21.21 -22.77
CA LYS A 193 -6.35 21.23 -24.07
C LYS A 193 -7.00 22.46 -24.72
N ASN A 194 -6.28 23.58 -24.74
CA ASN A 194 -6.74 24.75 -25.47
C ASN A 194 -7.08 24.27 -26.87
N ALA A 195 -8.18 24.85 -27.37
CA ALA A 195 -8.82 24.54 -28.62
C ALA A 195 -7.82 24.25 -29.73
N ALA A 196 -8.19 23.32 -30.61
CA ALA A 196 -7.52 23.01 -31.86
C ALA A 196 -6.80 24.25 -32.40
N ILE A 197 -5.47 24.23 -32.34
CA ILE A 197 -4.69 25.06 -33.26
C ILE A 197 -5.01 24.44 -34.61
N ASP A 198 -5.83 25.14 -35.38
CA ASP A 198 -6.13 24.79 -36.74
C ASP A 198 -4.82 24.91 -37.54
N GLU A 199 -4.13 23.78 -37.70
CA GLU A 199 -2.86 23.69 -38.43
C GLU A 199 -2.99 24.18 -39.89
N PHE A 200 -4.22 24.38 -40.40
CA PHE A 200 -4.47 24.97 -41.71
C PHE A 200 -4.38 26.50 -41.75
N GLU A 201 -4.63 27.20 -40.65
CA GLU A 201 -4.57 28.68 -40.59
C GLU A 201 -3.12 29.18 -40.73
N SER A 202 -2.16 28.40 -40.20
CA SER A 202 -0.73 28.69 -40.31
C SER A 202 -0.20 28.51 -41.74
N TYR A 203 -0.77 27.61 -42.53
CA TYR A 203 -0.35 27.40 -43.93
C TYR A 203 -0.90 28.48 -44.86
N ALA A 204 -2.17 28.89 -44.68
CA ALA A 204 -2.78 29.97 -45.46
C ALA A 204 -1.97 31.28 -45.34
N SER A 205 -1.54 31.58 -44.12
CA SER A 205 -0.72 32.76 -43.80
C SER A 205 0.65 32.79 -44.50
N LEU A 206 1.26 31.62 -44.75
CA LEU A 206 2.56 31.51 -45.41
C LEU A 206 2.47 31.65 -46.94
N VAL A 207 1.35 31.25 -47.53
CA VAL A 207 1.12 31.39 -48.99
C VAL A 207 0.81 32.84 -49.36
N GLU A 208 0.10 33.58 -48.50
CA GLU A 208 -0.15 35.01 -48.70
C GLU A 208 1.11 35.87 -48.55
N ALA A 209 2.01 35.51 -47.63
CA ALA A 209 3.27 36.24 -47.41
C ALA A 209 4.30 36.03 -48.53
N ALA A 210 4.24 34.91 -49.27
CA ALA A 210 5.13 34.61 -50.38
C ALA A 210 4.64 35.13 -51.74
N GLY A 211 3.46 35.78 -51.78
CA GLY A 211 2.79 36.24 -52.99
C GLY A 211 2.87 37.75 -53.28
N ARG A 212 3.81 38.50 -52.69
CA ARG A 212 4.07 39.92 -53.02
C ARG A 212 5.51 40.17 -53.42
#